data_AF-A0A4V2YNC8-F1
#
_entry.id   AF-A0A4V2YNC8-F1
#
_cell.length_a   1.000
_cell.length_b   1.000
_cell.length_c   1.000
_cell.angle_alpha   90.00
_cell.angle_beta   90.00
_cell.angle_gamma   90.00
#
_symmetry.space_group_name_H-M   'P 1'
#
loop_
_entity.id
_entity.type
_entity.pdbx_description
1 polymer ?
#
loop_
_entity_poly.entity_id
_entity_poly.type
_entity_poly.pdbx_seq_one_letter_code
_entity_poly.pdbx_strand_id
1 'polypeptide(L)'
;MPPTTQEALRTALARERYPRSSAYDPEWVVERPMGPHPLWCVESLMEVLTLEPGMRVLDLGCGAAVSSVFLAREYSVEVRAADLWTDPSDN
;
A
#
# COMPACT_ATOMS: atom_id res chain seq x y z
N MET A 1 -11.78 15.99 24.70
CA MET A 1 -10.71 14.97 24.81
C MET A 1 -9.77 15.17 23.62
N PRO A 2 -8.45 15.10 23.76
CA PRO A 2 -7.57 15.07 22.59
C PRO A 2 -7.87 13.82 21.74
N PRO A 3 -7.69 13.88 20.40
CA PRO A 3 -7.86 12.73 19.54
C PRO A 3 -6.90 11.62 19.94
N THR A 4 -7.33 10.37 19.76
CA THR A 4 -6.44 9.21 19.89
C THR A 4 -5.35 9.26 18.81
N THR A 5 -4.21 8.58 19.03
CA THR A 5 -3.15 8.48 18.03
C THR A 5 -3.68 7.98 16.68
N GLN A 6 -4.55 6.98 16.71
CA GLN A 6 -5.15 6.41 15.50
C GLN A 6 -6.04 7.41 14.74
N GLU A 7 -6.86 8.20 15.45
CA GLU A 7 -7.70 9.25 14.83
C GLU A 7 -6.84 10.37 14.22
N ALA A 8 -5.76 10.77 14.91
CA ALA A 8 -4.83 11.76 14.42
C ALA A 8 -4.12 11.25 13.15
N LEU A 9 -3.66 10.00 13.15
CA LEU A 9 -3.03 9.38 11.97
C LEU A 9 -4.01 9.25 10.81
N ARG A 10 -5.24 8.78 11.05
CA ARG A 10 -6.28 8.71 10.01
C ARG A 10 -6.52 10.07 9.37
N THR A 11 -6.61 11.12 10.18
CA THR A 11 -6.78 12.50 9.70
C THR A 11 -5.58 12.96 8.87
N ALA A 12 -4.36 12.64 9.30
CA ALA A 12 -3.14 13.02 8.60
C ALA A 12 -2.99 12.30 7.25
N LEU A 13 -3.37 11.03 7.17
CA LEU A 13 -3.14 10.16 6.02
C LEU A 13 -4.32 10.09 5.03
N ALA A 14 -5.53 10.47 5.43
CA ALA A 14 -6.68 10.46 4.53
C ALA A 14 -6.50 11.49 3.39
N ARG A 15 -6.77 11.05 2.16
CA ARG A 15 -6.74 11.88 0.95
C ARG A 15 -7.94 11.54 0.09
N GLU A 16 -8.76 12.53 -0.23
CA GLU A 16 -9.96 12.33 -1.07
C GLU A 16 -9.63 11.76 -2.45
N ARG A 17 -8.47 12.12 -3.01
CA ARG A 17 -7.98 11.57 -4.29
C ARG A 17 -7.64 10.08 -4.20
N TYR A 18 -7.30 9.57 -3.01
CA TYR A 18 -6.85 8.20 -2.78
C TYR A 18 -7.80 7.47 -1.81
N PRO A 19 -9.07 7.25 -2.22
CA PRO A 19 -10.09 6.71 -1.35
C PRO A 19 -9.81 5.26 -0.93
N ARG A 20 -9.17 4.44 -1.79
CA ARG A 20 -8.83 3.06 -1.42
C ARG A 20 -7.71 3.03 -0.40
N SER A 21 -6.65 3.82 -0.60
CA SER A 21 -5.56 3.99 0.36
C SER A 21 -6.06 4.48 1.72
N SER A 22 -7.02 5.41 1.72
CA SER A 22 -7.60 6.00 2.95
C SER A 22 -8.41 5.01 3.79
N ALA A 23 -8.72 3.81 3.25
CA ALA A 23 -9.44 2.76 3.96
C ALA A 23 -8.52 1.80 4.75
N TYR A 24 -7.20 1.85 4.54
CA TYR A 24 -6.24 1.00 5.25
C TYR A 24 -6.02 1.49 6.69
N ASP A 25 -5.57 0.58 7.56
CA ASP A 25 -5.21 0.93 8.93
C ASP A 25 -4.02 1.89 8.93
N PRO A 26 -4.21 3.13 9.43
CA PRO A 26 -3.15 4.13 9.37
C PRO A 26 -1.93 3.77 10.23
N GLU A 27 -2.08 2.95 11.27
CA GLU A 27 -0.95 2.49 12.09
C GLU A 27 -0.10 1.48 11.31
N TRP A 28 -0.74 0.51 10.66
CA TRP A 28 -0.08 -0.47 9.79
C TRP A 28 0.74 0.19 8.67
N VAL A 29 0.23 1.30 8.11
CA VAL A 29 0.92 2.04 7.03
C VAL A 29 2.17 2.74 7.55
N VAL A 30 2.13 3.35 8.73
CA VAL A 30 3.29 4.12 9.27
C VAL A 30 4.35 3.24 9.91
N GLU A 31 3.98 2.05 10.41
CA GLU A 31 4.91 1.08 10.99
C GLU A 31 5.78 0.37 9.94
N ARG A 32 5.48 0.54 8.65
CA ARG A 32 6.20 -0.07 7.52
C ARG A 32 6.91 0.96 6.64
N PRO A 33 7.84 1.78 7.18
CA PRO A 33 8.46 2.86 6.43
C PRO A 33 9.52 2.33 5.46
N MET A 34 9.18 2.28 4.17
CA MET A 34 10.17 2.18 3.09
C MET A 34 9.79 3.10 1.93
N GLY A 35 10.49 4.24 1.83
CA GLY A 35 10.31 5.20 0.75
C GLY A 35 9.09 6.13 0.88
N PRO A 36 8.68 6.76 -0.24
CA PRO A 36 7.45 7.57 -0.31
C PRO A 36 6.21 6.74 0.03
N HIS A 37 5.12 7.39 0.47
CA HIS A 37 3.92 6.71 0.95
C HIS A 37 3.38 5.66 -0.04
N PRO A 38 3.55 4.35 0.22
CA PRO A 38 3.43 3.32 -0.82
C PRO A 38 2.01 3.20 -1.38
N LEU A 39 0.99 3.30 -0.51
CA LEU A 39 -0.42 3.24 -0.95
C LEU A 39 -0.83 4.39 -1.88
N TRP A 40 -0.46 5.63 -1.54
CA TRP A 40 -0.73 6.79 -2.40
C TRP A 40 -0.04 6.66 -3.76
N CYS A 41 1.22 6.20 -3.76
CA CYS A 41 1.97 6.01 -4.99
C CYS A 41 1.32 4.95 -5.88
N VAL A 42 0.97 3.78 -5.34
CA VAL A 42 0.37 2.72 -6.15
C VAL A 42 -1.05 3.08 -6.61
N GLU A 43 -1.87 3.72 -5.78
CA GLU A 43 -3.21 4.17 -6.20
C GLU A 43 -3.12 5.22 -7.32
N SER A 44 -2.17 6.15 -7.24
CA SER A 44 -1.90 7.09 -8.34
C SER A 44 -1.45 6.41 -9.63
N LEU A 45 -0.67 5.31 -9.53
CA LEU A 45 -0.24 4.53 -10.69
C LEU A 45 -1.43 3.82 -11.34
N MET A 46 -2.39 3.36 -10.54
CA MET A 46 -3.60 2.70 -11.06
C MET A 46 -4.58 3.68 -11.73
N GLU A 47 -4.40 4.99 -11.59
CA GLU A 47 -5.15 5.97 -12.39
C GLU A 47 -4.79 5.89 -13.89
N VAL A 48 -3.61 5.36 -14.23
CA VAL A 48 -3.10 5.30 -15.62
C VAL A 48 -2.82 3.89 -16.11
N LEU A 49 -2.88 2.89 -15.24
CA LEU A 49 -2.61 1.49 -15.57
C LEU A 49 -3.85 0.64 -15.30
N THR A 50 -4.23 -0.17 -16.29
CA THR A 50 -5.36 -1.10 -16.16
C THR A 50 -4.86 -2.48 -15.75
N LEU A 51 -5.39 -2.99 -14.64
CA LEU A 51 -5.21 -4.38 -14.20
C LEU A 51 -6.56 -5.08 -14.21
N GLU A 52 -6.57 -6.32 -14.70
CA GLU A 52 -7.73 -7.20 -14.64
C GLU A 52 -7.49 -8.34 -13.64
N PRO A 53 -8.53 -8.83 -12.97
CA PRO A 53 -8.42 -9.98 -12.08
C PRO A 53 -7.72 -11.18 -12.75
N GLY A 54 -6.82 -11.84 -12.01
CA GLY A 54 -6.05 -12.97 -12.51
C GLY A 54 -4.80 -12.62 -13.33
N MET A 55 -4.55 -11.33 -13.61
CA MET A 55 -3.24 -10.91 -14.13
C MET A 55 -2.12 -11.18 -13.11
N ARG A 56 -0.89 -11.26 -13.61
CA ARG A 56 0.31 -11.47 -12.79
C ARG A 56 1.15 -10.20 -12.76
N VAL A 57 1.51 -9.75 -11.57
CA VAL A 57 2.34 -8.57 -11.33
C VAL A 57 3.63 -8.98 -10.62
N LEU A 58 4.75 -8.39 -11.05
CA LEU A 58 6.05 -8.50 -10.39
C LEU A 58 6.37 -7.15 -9.73
N ASP A 59 6.40 -7.13 -8.40
CA ASP A 59 6.75 -5.95 -7.60
C ASP A 59 8.21 -6.06 -7.16
N LEU A 60 9.08 -5.23 -7.74
CA LEU A 60 10.52 -5.22 -7.50
C LEU A 60 10.90 -4.06 -6.59
N GLY A 61 11.59 -4.36 -5.49
CA GLY A 61 11.82 -3.38 -4.43
C GLY A 61 10.58 -3.17 -3.56
N CYS A 62 9.86 -4.26 -3.27
CA CYS A 62 8.56 -4.20 -2.59
C CYS A 62 8.64 -3.76 -1.11
N GLY A 63 9.85 -3.75 -0.52
CA GLY A 63 10.04 -3.54 0.91
C GLY A 63 9.15 -4.45 1.74
N ALA A 64 8.41 -3.86 2.69
CA ALA A 64 7.41 -4.52 3.53
C ALA A 64 6.07 -4.86 2.81
N ALA A 65 6.09 -4.95 1.47
CA ALA A 65 5.01 -5.40 0.58
C ALA A 65 3.67 -4.64 0.68
N VAL A 66 3.66 -3.41 1.21
CA VAL A 66 2.43 -2.61 1.35
C VAL A 66 1.75 -2.35 -0.01
N SER A 67 2.50 -2.00 -1.04
CA SER A 67 1.99 -1.85 -2.43
C SER A 67 1.52 -3.19 -3.02
N SER A 68 2.25 -4.27 -2.75
CA SER A 68 1.91 -5.60 -3.23
C SER A 68 0.57 -6.08 -2.67
N VAL A 69 0.34 -5.88 -1.38
CA VAL A 69 -0.94 -6.20 -0.70
C VAL A 69 -2.08 -5.39 -1.30
N PHE A 70 -1.88 -4.10 -1.55
CA PHE A 70 -2.88 -3.25 -2.19
C PHE A 70 -3.27 -3.78 -3.57
N LEU A 71 -2.29 -4.12 -4.41
CA LEU A 71 -2.53 -4.64 -5.76
C LEU A 71 -3.34 -5.94 -5.71
N ALA A 72 -2.91 -6.90 -4.88
CA ALA A 72 -3.60 -8.18 -4.73
C ALA A 72 -5.05 -8.00 -4.24
N ARG A 73 -5.26 -7.14 -3.24
CA ARG A 73 -6.59 -6.94 -2.62
C ARG A 73 -7.54 -6.12 -3.50
N GLU A 74 -7.08 -5.00 -4.04
CA GLU A 74 -7.94 -4.03 -4.74
C GLU A 74 -8.18 -4.40 -6.22
N TYR A 75 -7.30 -5.23 -6.82
CA TYR A 75 -7.36 -5.60 -8.24
C TYR A 75 -7.45 -7.11 -8.48
N SER A 76 -7.41 -7.94 -7.44
CA SER A 76 -7.53 -9.41 -7.56
C SER A 76 -6.48 -10.03 -8.50
N VAL A 77 -5.27 -9.48 -8.50
CA VAL A 77 -4.12 -9.96 -9.28
C VAL A 77 -3.22 -10.86 -8.43
N GLU A 78 -2.46 -11.73 -9.09
CA GLU A 78 -1.38 -12.47 -8.45
C GLU A 78 -0.11 -11.62 -8.40
N VAL A 79 0.38 -11.33 -7.20
CA VAL A 79 1.60 -10.53 -7.03
C VAL A 79 2.76 -11.41 -6.60
N ARG A 80 3.89 -11.30 -7.31
CA ARG A 80 5.19 -11.79 -6.86
C ARG A 80 6.00 -10.59 -6.41
N ALA A 81 6.28 -10.53 -5.11
CA ALA A 81 7.04 -9.45 -4.50
C ALA A 81 8.47 -9.92 -4.26
N ALA A 82 9.45 -9.09 -4.61
CA ALA A 82 10.86 -9.36 -4.35
C ALA A 82 11.58 -8.07 -3.97
N ASP A 83 12.38 -8.15 -2.92
CA ASP A 83 13.20 -7.05 -2.43
C ASP A 83 14.65 -7.53 -2.22
N LEU A 84 15.60 -6.62 -2.39
CA LEU A 84 17.03 -6.94 -2.19
C LEU A 84 17.45 -6.82 -0.72
N TRP A 85 16.75 -5.99 0.04
CA TRP A 85 17.13 -5.56 1.38
C TRP A 85 16.17 -6.04 2.47
N THR A 86 14.99 -6.54 2.10
CA THR A 86 13.97 -7.07 3.01
C THR A 86 13.89 -8.59 2.87
N ASP A 87 13.92 -9.31 4.00
CA ASP A 87 13.78 -10.77 3.98
C ASP A 87 12.34 -11.14 3.55
N PRO A 88 12.14 -12.19 2.74
CA PRO A 88 10.81 -12.67 2.41
C PRO A 88 9.94 -13.07 3.62
N SER A 89 10.47 -13.31 4.81
CA SER A 89 9.66 -13.53 6.01
C SER A 89 9.12 -12.26 6.66
N ASP A 90 9.67 -11.10 6.29
CA ASP A 90 9.30 -9.79 6.84
C ASP A 90 8.27 -9.05 5.96
N ASN A 91 7.85 -9.68 4.85
CA ASN A 91 6.88 -9.15 3.89
C ASN A 91 5.44 -9.69 4.10
#